data_AF-A0A7J2KVZ9-F1
#
_entry.id   AF-A0A7J2KVZ9-F1
#
_cell.length_a   1.000
_cell.length_b   1.000
_cell.length_c   1.000
_cell.angle_alpha   90.00
_cell.angle_beta   90.00
_cell.angle_gamma   90.00
#
_symmetry.space_group_name_H-M   'P 1'
#
loop_
_entity.id
_entity.type
_entity.pdbx_description
1 polymer ?
#
loop_
_entity_poly.entity_id
_entity_poly.type
_entity_poly.pdbx_seq_one_letter_code
_entity_poly.pdbx_strand_id
1 'polypeptide(L)'
;MICSIAFSKASAFNTLSDCLIANDIGIYSFDTESANMGKGSGVVGLAGHFNRDHEDTVCTGEYSNITEIQGLPIEEARQKIIGIDVQVTQHSGSDSDRWLLHEVERDFRNYYGLPDDSFVARQINGNTIIGLSVAGWTYRWVSGNKVIQIQYHDSQMTKPEPLEVVRAYLAKHPSTLTAMTSADLRTEENKTKWIKDEMERRLWLCDRWFYQLQLKKVELRKTLREAVDHMKVFLDYREKYYGISAKSEKQVLWKYMIENNGTAIKNKLKEYKEWWSLNKGKAINL
;
A
#
# COMPACT_ATOMS: atom_id res chain seq x y z
N MET A 1 33.48 -1.45 19.86
CA MET A 1 32.43 -0.49 20.26
C MET A 1 31.27 -0.69 19.29
N ILE A 2 30.26 -1.44 19.68
CA ILE A 2 29.09 -1.73 18.84
C ILE A 2 28.09 -0.62 19.12
N CYS A 3 27.90 0.29 18.16
CA CYS A 3 26.80 1.25 18.19
C CYS A 3 25.50 0.47 17.96
N SER A 4 24.82 0.13 19.04
CA SER A 4 23.42 -0.31 19.01
C SER A 4 22.57 0.88 18.56
N ILE A 5 22.17 0.90 17.29
CA ILE A 5 21.11 1.80 16.83
C ILE A 5 19.84 1.35 17.55
N ALA A 6 19.46 2.08 18.60
CA ALA A 6 18.19 1.87 19.27
C ALA A 6 17.08 2.29 18.30
N PHE A 7 16.46 1.32 17.65
CA PHE A 7 15.14 1.54 17.07
C PHE A 7 14.20 1.87 18.24
N SER A 8 13.86 3.16 18.39
CA SER A 8 12.80 3.56 19.30
C SER A 8 11.56 2.77 18.90
N LYS A 9 11.02 1.95 19.81
CA LYS A 9 9.68 1.38 19.65
C LYS A 9 8.75 2.56 19.40
N ALA A 10 8.24 2.70 18.16
CA ALA A 10 7.24 3.69 17.86
C ALA A 10 6.07 3.46 18.81
N SER A 11 5.74 4.46 19.63
CA SER A 11 4.56 4.40 20.49
C SER A 11 3.32 4.30 19.60
N ALA A 12 2.42 3.37 19.92
CA ALA A 12 1.12 3.29 19.25
C ALA A 12 0.34 4.60 19.43
N PHE A 13 -0.50 4.98 18.46
CA PHE A 13 -1.45 6.07 18.61
C PHE A 13 -2.35 5.82 19.82
N ASN A 14 -2.44 6.81 20.71
CA ASN A 14 -3.30 6.77 21.90
C ASN A 14 -4.56 7.63 21.70
N THR A 15 -4.49 8.64 20.83
CA THR A 15 -5.61 9.54 20.50
C THR A 15 -5.71 9.82 19.01
N LEU A 16 -6.87 10.34 18.57
CA LEU A 16 -7.04 10.86 17.21
C LEU A 16 -6.04 11.99 16.89
N SER A 17 -5.67 12.82 17.87
CA SER A 17 -4.71 13.91 17.66
C SER A 17 -3.26 13.41 17.54
N ASP A 18 -2.94 12.17 17.92
CA ASP A 18 -1.62 11.59 17.65
C ASP A 18 -1.42 11.29 16.17
N CYS A 19 -2.50 10.93 15.47
CA CYS A 19 -2.49 10.54 14.07
C CYS A 19 -3.01 11.62 13.10
N LEU A 20 -4.10 12.32 13.43
CA LEU A 20 -4.73 13.33 12.57
C LEU A 20 -4.39 14.76 13.02
N ILE A 21 -4.70 15.73 12.16
CA ILE A 21 -4.76 17.16 12.49
C ILE A 21 -6.21 17.50 12.76
N ALA A 22 -6.69 17.27 13.98
CA ALA A 22 -8.11 17.43 14.35
C ALA A 22 -8.51 18.90 14.58
N ASN A 23 -8.09 19.79 13.67
CA ASN A 23 -8.42 21.21 13.60
C ASN A 23 -8.54 21.59 12.12
N ASP A 24 -9.19 22.71 11.84
CA ASP A 24 -9.27 23.26 10.49
C ASP A 24 -7.87 23.55 9.91
N ILE A 25 -7.73 23.37 8.60
CA ILE A 25 -6.50 23.63 7.86
C ILE A 25 -6.83 24.60 6.73
N GLY A 26 -6.39 25.84 6.86
CA GLY A 26 -6.67 26.87 5.85
C GLY A 26 -8.18 27.07 5.70
N ILE A 27 -8.70 26.83 4.49
CA ILE A 27 -10.13 26.94 4.20
C ILE A 27 -10.92 25.65 4.47
N TYR A 28 -10.24 24.58 4.86
CA TYR A 28 -10.85 23.27 5.01
C TYR A 28 -11.19 23.00 6.47
N SER A 29 -12.49 22.92 6.74
CA SER A 29 -13.05 22.60 8.05
C SER A 29 -12.94 21.10 8.32
N PHE A 30 -12.47 20.73 9.51
CA PHE A 30 -12.36 19.32 9.90
C PHE A 30 -13.72 18.78 10.37
N ASP A 31 -14.14 17.63 9.84
CA ASP A 31 -15.34 16.95 10.30
C ASP A 31 -15.02 16.00 11.45
N THR A 32 -15.38 16.44 12.67
CA THR A 32 -15.17 15.65 13.88
C THR A 32 -16.10 14.44 13.99
N GLU A 33 -17.25 14.45 13.31
CA GLU A 33 -18.25 13.37 13.44
C GLU A 33 -17.86 12.13 12.62
N SER A 34 -17.17 12.31 11.50
CA SER A 34 -16.64 11.22 10.66
C SER A 34 -15.28 10.67 11.14
N ALA A 35 -14.63 11.37 12.07
CA ALA A 35 -13.31 10.98 12.57
C ALA A 35 -13.35 9.68 13.38
N ASN A 36 -12.48 8.72 13.04
CA ASN A 36 -12.45 7.40 13.69
C ASN A 36 -11.01 6.91 13.91
N MET A 37 -10.79 6.17 14.99
CA MET A 37 -9.57 5.44 15.28
C MET A 37 -9.91 4.01 15.66
N GLY A 38 -9.36 3.04 14.94
CA GLY A 38 -9.66 1.63 15.12
C GLY A 38 -8.54 0.68 14.72
N LYS A 39 -8.82 -0.61 14.82
CA LYS A 39 -7.93 -1.69 14.38
C LYS A 39 -8.33 -2.19 13.01
N GLY A 40 -7.36 -2.41 12.13
CA GLY A 40 -7.59 -2.98 10.80
C GLY A 40 -6.43 -2.73 9.85
N SER A 41 -6.43 -3.35 8.67
CA SER A 41 -5.33 -3.21 7.71
C SER A 41 -5.19 -1.82 7.06
N GLY A 42 -6.16 -0.90 7.21
CA GLY A 42 -6.08 0.46 6.64
C GLY A 42 -5.67 0.51 5.16
N VAL A 43 -4.81 1.47 4.80
CA VAL A 43 -4.29 1.67 3.44
C VAL A 43 -3.59 0.41 2.91
N VAL A 44 -2.96 -0.37 3.80
CA VAL A 44 -2.13 -1.52 3.40
C VAL A 44 -2.94 -2.78 3.14
N GLY A 45 -4.23 -2.79 3.51
CA GLY A 45 -5.15 -3.87 3.12
C GLY A 45 -5.19 -4.09 1.61
N LEU A 46 -5.04 -3.00 0.84
CA LEU A 46 -4.98 -3.01 -0.63
C LEU A 46 -3.75 -3.74 -1.16
N ALA A 47 -2.67 -3.81 -0.39
CA ALA A 47 -1.51 -4.61 -0.73
C ALA A 47 -1.76 -6.12 -0.56
N GLY A 48 -2.86 -6.55 0.05
CA GLY A 48 -3.14 -7.95 0.35
C GLY A 48 -2.75 -8.35 1.77
N HIS A 49 -2.55 -7.37 2.66
CA HIS A 49 -2.47 -7.60 4.09
C HIS A 49 -3.88 -7.84 4.62
N PHE A 50 -4.08 -8.91 5.37
CA PHE A 50 -5.39 -9.24 5.91
C PHE A 50 -5.39 -8.98 7.40
N ASN A 51 -6.49 -8.48 7.99
CA ASN A 51 -6.62 -8.07 9.41
C ASN A 51 -6.06 -9.02 10.50
N ARG A 52 -5.56 -10.22 10.17
CA ARG A 52 -4.96 -11.20 11.07
C ARG A 52 -3.43 -11.33 10.93
N ASP A 53 -2.79 -10.80 9.88
CA ASP A 53 -1.32 -10.87 9.70
C ASP A 53 -0.54 -9.79 10.45
N HIS A 54 -1.19 -8.68 10.77
CA HIS A 54 -0.79 -7.62 11.70
C HIS A 54 -2.04 -6.90 12.26
N GLU A 55 -1.92 -6.30 13.45
CA GLU A 55 -2.99 -5.51 14.06
C GLU A 55 -2.61 -4.02 14.00
N ASP A 56 -2.84 -3.42 12.85
CA ASP A 56 -2.50 -2.01 12.64
C ASP A 56 -3.54 -1.10 13.30
N THR A 57 -3.11 0.13 13.59
CA THR A 57 -4.01 1.18 14.08
C THR A 57 -4.27 2.15 12.95
N VAL A 58 -5.54 2.36 12.63
CA VAL A 58 -6.00 3.18 11.52
C VAL A 58 -6.78 4.36 12.07
N CYS A 59 -6.39 5.56 11.67
CA CYS A 59 -7.17 6.77 11.88
C CYS A 59 -7.71 7.28 10.55
N THR A 60 -8.99 7.64 10.51
CA THR A 60 -9.64 8.28 9.37
C THR A 60 -10.25 9.61 9.80
N GLY A 61 -10.24 10.60 8.92
CA GLY A 61 -10.94 11.86 9.10
C GLY A 61 -11.16 12.57 7.78
N GLU A 62 -12.13 13.48 7.76
CA GLU A 62 -12.53 14.20 6.57
C GLU A 62 -12.38 15.71 6.76
N TYR A 63 -12.09 16.41 5.67
CA TYR A 63 -12.13 17.87 5.61
C TYR A 63 -12.97 18.34 4.43
N SER A 64 -13.56 19.52 4.55
CA SER A 64 -14.19 20.17 3.40
C SER A 64 -14.15 21.69 3.48
N ASN A 65 -14.22 22.35 2.33
CA ASN A 65 -14.36 23.82 2.26
C ASN A 65 -15.81 24.30 2.50
N ILE A 66 -16.62 23.54 3.24
CA ILE A 66 -18.06 23.79 3.39
C ILE A 66 -18.37 25.19 3.94
N THR A 67 -17.53 25.68 4.86
CA THR A 67 -17.68 27.00 5.49
C THR A 67 -17.52 28.13 4.47
N GLU A 68 -16.63 27.99 3.48
CA GLU A 68 -16.41 28.99 2.42
C GLU A 68 -17.56 29.09 1.42
N ILE A 69 -18.31 28.00 1.24
CA ILE A 69 -19.39 27.91 0.26
C ILE A 69 -20.78 27.98 0.90
N GLN A 70 -20.83 28.26 2.21
CA GLN A 70 -22.06 28.34 2.96
C GLN A 70 -22.94 29.48 2.42
N GLY A 71 -24.22 29.18 2.19
CA GLY A 71 -25.18 30.15 1.66
C GLY A 71 -25.24 30.26 0.14
N LEU A 72 -24.37 29.55 -0.59
CA LEU A 72 -24.53 29.39 -2.04
C LEU A 72 -25.76 28.53 -2.39
N PRO A 73 -26.39 28.74 -3.56
CA PRO A 73 -27.37 27.81 -4.09
C PRO A 73 -26.79 26.38 -4.16
N ILE A 74 -27.62 25.36 -3.87
CA ILE A 74 -27.18 23.95 -3.76
C ILE A 74 -26.37 23.49 -4.97
N GLU A 75 -26.80 23.84 -6.19
CA GLU A 75 -26.11 23.43 -7.42
C GLU A 75 -24.74 24.09 -7.57
N GLU A 76 -24.60 25.34 -7.14
CA GLU A 76 -23.31 26.04 -7.13
C GLU A 76 -22.39 25.49 -6.03
N ALA A 77 -22.94 25.22 -4.85
CA ALA A 77 -22.20 24.60 -3.75
C ALA A 77 -21.67 23.21 -4.14
N ARG A 78 -22.47 22.38 -4.84
CA ARG A 78 -22.06 21.06 -5.34
C ARG A 78 -20.88 21.13 -6.32
N GLN A 79 -20.82 22.18 -7.14
CA GLN A 79 -19.71 22.38 -8.07
C GLN A 79 -18.43 22.88 -7.38
N LYS A 80 -18.56 23.53 -6.21
CA LYS A 80 -17.44 24.15 -5.49
C LYS A 80 -16.96 23.38 -4.27
N ILE A 81 -17.75 22.43 -3.74
CA ILE A 81 -17.38 21.60 -2.61
C ILE A 81 -16.13 20.78 -2.95
N ILE A 82 -15.16 20.81 -2.06
CA ILE A 82 -13.95 20.00 -2.09
C ILE A 82 -13.99 19.17 -0.81
N GLY A 83 -14.19 17.85 -0.97
CA GLY A 83 -14.07 16.87 0.10
C GLY A 83 -12.69 16.23 0.08
N ILE A 84 -12.11 16.03 1.25
CA ILE A 84 -10.76 15.49 1.42
C ILE A 84 -10.82 14.40 2.47
N ASP A 85 -10.49 13.18 2.07
CA ASP A 85 -10.38 12.03 2.96
C ASP A 85 -8.93 11.87 3.39
N VAL A 86 -8.69 11.73 4.69
CA VAL A 86 -7.38 11.45 5.24
C VAL A 86 -7.40 10.14 6.02
N GLN A 87 -6.41 9.29 5.74
CA GLN A 87 -6.18 8.05 6.48
C GLN A 87 -4.71 7.95 6.89
N VAL A 88 -4.48 7.68 8.17
CA VAL A 88 -3.15 7.40 8.73
C VAL A 88 -3.17 6.00 9.34
N THR A 89 -2.32 5.11 8.82
CA THR A 89 -2.20 3.72 9.27
C THR A 89 -0.84 3.52 9.93
N GLN A 90 -0.80 3.04 11.18
CA GLN A 90 0.43 2.71 11.89
C GLN A 90 0.55 1.21 12.10
N HIS A 91 1.70 0.66 11.73
CA HIS A 91 1.98 -0.76 11.82
C HIS A 91 2.49 -1.19 13.18
N SER A 92 2.06 -2.37 13.64
CA SER A 92 2.39 -2.94 14.95
C SER A 92 3.66 -3.81 15.00
N GLY A 93 4.51 -3.83 13.98
CA GLY A 93 5.72 -4.68 13.95
C GLY A 93 6.87 -4.11 13.11
N SER A 94 8.08 -4.65 13.28
CA SER A 94 9.29 -4.26 12.54
C SER A 94 9.35 -4.80 11.10
N ASP A 95 8.51 -5.79 10.78
CA ASP A 95 8.52 -6.47 9.47
C ASP A 95 7.69 -5.73 8.41
N SER A 96 6.90 -4.71 8.79
CA SER A 96 6.10 -3.89 7.89
C SER A 96 6.96 -3.10 6.90
N ASP A 97 8.15 -2.70 7.32
CA ASP A 97 8.96 -1.72 6.60
C ASP A 97 9.53 -2.27 5.27
N ARG A 98 9.71 -3.59 5.16
CA ARG A 98 10.26 -4.22 3.95
C ARG A 98 9.32 -4.09 2.75
N TRP A 99 8.01 -4.14 2.99
CA TRP A 99 6.99 -4.15 1.93
C TRP A 99 6.14 -2.88 1.91
N LEU A 100 6.31 -1.97 2.89
CA LEU A 100 5.56 -0.72 2.98
C LEU A 100 5.57 0.08 1.68
N LEU A 101 6.72 0.21 1.01
CA LEU A 101 6.79 0.92 -0.28
C LEU A 101 5.89 0.27 -1.35
N HIS A 102 5.87 -1.06 -1.41
CA HIS A 102 4.96 -1.81 -2.27
C HIS A 102 3.50 -1.63 -1.86
N GLU A 103 3.24 -1.53 -0.56
CA GLU A 103 1.89 -1.34 -0.02
C GLU A 103 1.32 0.04 -0.36
N VAL A 104 2.18 1.06 -0.35
CA VAL A 104 1.81 2.44 -0.67
C VAL A 104 1.55 2.61 -2.18
N GLU A 105 2.32 1.93 -3.03
CA GLU A 105 2.31 2.18 -4.49
C GLU A 105 1.59 1.12 -5.34
N ARG A 106 1.15 -0.02 -4.77
CA ARG A 106 0.57 -1.13 -5.53
C ARG A 106 -0.56 -0.70 -6.47
N ASP A 107 -1.49 0.10 -5.98
CA ASP A 107 -2.67 0.51 -6.75
C ASP A 107 -2.32 1.47 -7.90
N PHE A 108 -1.09 1.98 -7.92
CA PHE A 108 -0.61 2.92 -8.93
C PHE A 108 0.19 2.20 -10.03
N ARG A 109 0.26 0.87 -9.95
CA ARG A 109 0.96 0.02 -10.91
C ARG A 109 -0.01 -0.91 -11.62
N ASN A 110 0.35 -1.29 -12.83
CA ASN A 110 -0.39 -2.30 -13.56
C ASN A 110 -0.16 -3.71 -12.95
N TYR A 111 -0.89 -4.70 -13.46
CA TYR A 111 -0.82 -6.08 -12.99
C TYR A 111 0.61 -6.64 -12.93
N TYR A 112 1.51 -6.21 -13.82
CA TYR A 112 2.89 -6.67 -13.93
C TYR A 112 3.90 -5.76 -13.23
N GLY A 113 3.46 -4.84 -12.37
CA GLY A 113 4.33 -4.07 -11.48
C GLY A 113 5.01 -2.88 -12.15
N LEU A 114 4.53 -2.47 -13.33
CA LEU A 114 5.00 -1.26 -14.00
C LEU A 114 4.16 -0.05 -13.58
N PRO A 115 4.79 1.12 -13.40
CA PRO A 115 4.10 2.34 -13.04
C PRO A 115 3.18 2.77 -14.20
N ASP A 116 1.93 3.13 -13.87
CA ASP A 116 1.05 3.76 -14.85
C ASP A 116 1.46 5.23 -15.07
N ASP A 117 1.03 5.86 -16.17
CA ASP A 117 1.32 7.27 -16.46
C ASP A 117 0.72 8.22 -15.41
N SER A 118 -0.41 7.81 -14.83
CA SER A 118 -1.08 8.51 -13.74
C SER A 118 -0.32 8.45 -12.40
N PHE A 119 0.69 7.57 -12.27
CA PHE A 119 1.55 7.45 -11.10
C PHE A 119 2.75 8.40 -11.18
N VAL A 120 2.85 9.29 -10.20
CA VAL A 120 3.89 10.31 -10.12
C VAL A 120 4.59 10.31 -8.77
N ALA A 121 5.87 10.69 -8.78
CA ALA A 121 6.61 11.08 -7.58
C ALA A 121 6.71 12.60 -7.56
N ARG A 122 6.30 13.21 -6.45
CA ARG A 122 6.30 14.67 -6.26
C ARG A 122 7.21 15.04 -5.11
N GLN A 123 7.90 16.17 -5.26
CA GLN A 123 8.61 16.83 -4.18
C GLN A 123 7.74 17.96 -3.64
N ILE A 124 7.35 17.86 -2.37
CA ILE A 124 6.58 18.91 -1.68
C ILE A 124 7.32 19.25 -0.39
N ASN A 125 7.79 20.49 -0.25
CA ASN A 125 8.56 20.95 0.92
C ASN A 125 9.75 20.03 1.26
N GLY A 126 10.50 19.60 0.24
CA GLY A 126 11.64 18.68 0.39
C GLY A 126 11.26 17.23 0.75
N ASN A 127 9.96 16.92 0.85
CA ASN A 127 9.48 15.57 1.08
C ASN A 127 9.10 14.91 -0.24
N THR A 128 9.56 13.67 -0.42
CA THR A 128 9.12 12.84 -1.54
C THR A 128 7.81 12.18 -1.19
N ILE A 129 6.79 12.37 -2.02
CA ILE A 129 5.52 11.66 -1.91
C ILE A 129 5.18 11.01 -3.24
N ILE A 130 4.28 10.05 -3.19
CA ILE A 130 3.69 9.48 -4.40
C ILE A 130 2.24 9.94 -4.57
N GLY A 131 1.83 10.06 -5.83
CA GLY A 131 0.49 10.50 -6.19
C GLY A 131 -0.07 9.69 -7.35
N LEU A 132 -1.39 9.49 -7.32
CA LEU A 132 -2.18 9.02 -8.45
C LEU A 132 -3.11 10.14 -8.90
N SER A 133 -3.00 10.56 -10.16
CA SER A 133 -3.81 11.64 -10.75
C SER A 133 -4.92 11.09 -11.64
N VAL A 134 -5.96 10.51 -11.03
CA VAL A 134 -7.14 10.00 -11.75
C VAL A 134 -8.39 10.54 -11.07
N ALA A 135 -9.12 11.43 -11.75
CA ALA A 135 -10.35 12.05 -11.24
C ALA A 135 -10.15 12.70 -9.85
N GLY A 136 -9.15 13.57 -9.74
CA GLY A 136 -8.64 14.13 -8.50
C GLY A 136 -7.26 13.57 -8.19
N TRP A 137 -6.90 13.53 -6.92
CA TRP A 137 -5.63 12.95 -6.50
C TRP A 137 -5.73 12.08 -5.26
N THR A 138 -4.93 11.02 -5.27
CA THR A 138 -4.60 10.24 -4.08
C THR A 138 -3.11 10.38 -3.81
N TYR A 139 -2.75 11.11 -2.76
CA TYR A 139 -1.39 11.19 -2.24
C TYR A 139 -1.14 10.10 -1.23
N ARG A 140 0.04 9.51 -1.28
CA ARG A 140 0.50 8.61 -0.24
C ARG A 140 1.99 8.77 0.05
N TRP A 141 2.39 8.51 1.29
CA TRP A 141 3.80 8.41 1.66
C TRP A 141 4.01 7.61 2.94
N VAL A 142 5.27 7.30 3.20
CA VAL A 142 5.74 6.55 4.36
C VAL A 142 6.39 7.50 5.35
N SER A 143 6.05 7.38 6.63
CA SER A 143 6.69 8.12 7.74
C SER A 143 7.10 7.14 8.84
N GLY A 144 8.26 6.50 8.70
CA GLY A 144 8.67 5.40 9.58
C GLY A 144 7.73 4.21 9.41
N ASN A 145 7.16 3.70 10.50
CA ASN A 145 6.19 2.58 10.46
C ASN A 145 4.73 3.03 10.18
N LYS A 146 4.55 4.17 9.51
CA LYS A 146 3.24 4.75 9.21
C LYS A 146 3.07 4.94 7.71
N VAL A 147 1.86 4.71 7.22
CA VAL A 147 1.41 5.08 5.88
C VAL A 147 0.36 6.16 5.99
N ILE A 148 0.55 7.25 5.26
CA ILE A 148 -0.40 8.36 5.17
C ILE A 148 -1.01 8.32 3.78
N GLN A 149 -2.33 8.43 3.70
CA GLN A 149 -3.08 8.62 2.47
C GLN A 149 -3.95 9.87 2.60
N ILE A 150 -3.93 10.72 1.58
CA ILE A 150 -4.86 11.83 1.42
C ILE A 150 -5.49 11.69 0.05
N GLN A 151 -6.82 11.66 0.01
CA GLN A 151 -7.58 11.53 -1.22
C GLN A 151 -8.50 12.73 -1.37
N TYR A 152 -8.56 13.27 -2.58
CA TYR A 152 -9.62 14.19 -2.98
C TYR A 152 -10.12 13.77 -4.36
N HIS A 153 -11.44 13.84 -4.55
CA HIS A 153 -12.06 13.42 -5.79
C HIS A 153 -12.59 14.63 -6.57
N ASP A 154 -12.22 14.69 -7.84
CA ASP A 154 -12.79 15.61 -8.82
C ASP A 154 -12.72 15.02 -10.23
N SER A 155 -13.83 14.46 -10.70
CA SER A 155 -13.90 13.81 -12.00
C SER A 155 -13.61 14.74 -13.18
N GLN A 156 -13.82 16.05 -13.02
CA GLN A 156 -13.58 17.03 -14.08
C GLN A 156 -12.20 17.68 -14.00
N MET A 157 -11.43 17.44 -12.92
CA MET A 157 -10.10 18.03 -12.69
C MET A 157 -10.10 19.57 -12.80
N THR A 158 -11.19 20.22 -12.39
CA THR A 158 -11.37 21.68 -12.41
C THR A 158 -11.22 22.33 -11.03
N LYS A 159 -11.34 21.56 -9.95
CA LYS A 159 -11.21 22.02 -8.57
C LYS A 159 -9.73 22.11 -8.18
N PRO A 160 -9.35 23.11 -7.35
CA PRO A 160 -7.97 23.25 -6.90
C PRO A 160 -7.54 22.06 -6.03
N GLU A 161 -6.29 21.65 -6.21
CA GLU A 161 -5.64 20.64 -5.36
C GLU A 161 -5.53 21.15 -3.91
N PRO A 162 -5.92 20.36 -2.89
CA PRO A 162 -5.88 20.75 -1.49
C PRO A 162 -4.46 20.64 -0.89
N LEU A 163 -3.50 21.34 -1.50
CA LEU A 163 -2.09 21.29 -1.14
C LEU A 163 -1.79 21.73 0.30
N GLU A 164 -2.62 22.58 0.90
CA GLU A 164 -2.44 22.99 2.29
C GLU A 164 -2.67 21.85 3.27
N VAL A 165 -3.66 20.98 3.04
CA VAL A 165 -3.88 19.77 3.84
C VAL A 165 -2.70 18.81 3.66
N VAL A 166 -2.24 18.61 2.42
CA VAL A 166 -1.07 17.76 2.15
C VAL A 166 0.18 18.25 2.88
N ARG A 167 0.46 19.57 2.81
CA ARG A 167 1.62 20.18 3.50
C ARG A 167 1.51 20.10 5.02
N ALA A 168 0.32 20.30 5.58
CA ALA A 168 0.09 20.18 7.01
C ALA A 168 0.37 18.76 7.52
N TYR A 169 -0.13 17.75 6.82
CA TYR A 169 0.13 16.34 7.16
C TYR A 169 1.59 15.95 6.93
N LEU A 170 2.26 16.48 5.91
CA LEU A 170 3.71 16.31 5.73
C LEU A 170 4.52 16.90 6.88
N ALA A 171 4.09 18.04 7.44
CA ALA A 171 4.76 18.62 8.60
C ALA A 171 4.57 17.73 9.86
N LYS A 172 3.39 17.12 10.02
CA LYS A 172 3.10 16.21 11.14
C LYS A 172 3.77 14.85 11.01
N HIS A 173 3.78 14.28 9.79
CA HIS A 173 4.35 12.98 9.46
C HIS A 173 5.28 13.13 8.25
N PRO A 174 6.52 13.60 8.44
CA PRO A 174 7.47 13.78 7.34
C PRO A 174 7.71 12.49 6.56
N SER A 175 7.88 12.63 5.24
CA SER A 175 8.17 11.49 4.40
C SER A 175 9.57 10.95 4.66
N THR A 176 9.66 9.64 4.69
CA THR A 176 10.90 8.85 4.79
C THR A 176 11.23 8.15 3.46
N LEU A 177 10.45 8.42 2.41
CA LEU A 177 10.76 7.95 1.06
C LEU A 177 12.07 8.58 0.58
N THR A 178 12.87 7.77 -0.12
CA THR A 178 14.07 8.28 -0.78
C THR A 178 13.67 9.26 -1.89
N ALA A 179 14.48 10.32 -2.04
CA ALA A 179 14.28 11.30 -3.10
C ALA A 179 14.21 10.64 -4.48
N MET A 180 13.07 10.83 -5.15
CA MET A 180 12.87 10.34 -6.51
C MET A 180 11.93 11.27 -7.29
N THR A 181 12.14 11.31 -8.60
CA THR A 181 11.28 12.00 -9.58
C THR A 181 10.38 11.01 -10.31
N SER A 182 9.36 11.51 -11.00
CA SER A 182 8.53 10.67 -11.88
C SER A 182 9.31 10.02 -13.02
N ALA A 183 10.43 10.61 -13.43
CA ALA A 183 11.32 9.99 -14.42
C ALA A 183 12.08 8.82 -13.80
N ASP A 184 12.56 8.97 -12.56
CA ASP A 184 13.26 7.91 -11.84
C ASP A 184 12.37 6.68 -11.67
N LEU A 185 11.08 6.85 -11.36
CA LEU A 185 10.08 5.78 -11.31
C LEU A 185 10.11 4.87 -12.55
N ARG A 186 10.40 5.44 -13.72
CA ARG A 186 10.31 4.74 -15.02
C ARG A 186 11.66 4.25 -15.54
N THR A 187 12.73 4.38 -14.75
CA THR A 187 14.02 3.78 -15.09
C THR A 187 13.94 2.26 -15.08
N GLU A 188 14.76 1.63 -15.91
CA GLU A 188 14.85 0.16 -15.96
C GLU A 188 15.30 -0.44 -14.63
N GLU A 189 16.13 0.29 -13.87
CA GLU A 189 16.56 -0.11 -12.53
C GLU A 189 15.38 -0.15 -11.55
N ASN A 190 14.58 0.91 -11.46
CA ASN A 190 13.43 0.95 -10.55
C ASN A 190 12.32 -0.02 -10.96
N LYS A 191 12.01 -0.13 -12.26
CA LYS A 191 11.09 -1.16 -12.76
C LYS A 191 11.55 -2.56 -12.37
N THR A 192 12.84 -2.86 -12.62
CA THR A 192 13.42 -4.16 -12.27
C THR A 192 13.32 -4.42 -10.78
N LYS A 193 13.67 -3.44 -9.96
CA LYS A 193 13.59 -3.56 -8.50
C LYS A 193 12.16 -3.90 -8.06
N TRP A 194 11.16 -3.15 -8.54
CA TRP A 194 9.76 -3.39 -8.18
C TRP A 194 9.24 -4.75 -8.62
N ILE A 195 9.52 -5.16 -9.86
CA ILE A 195 9.09 -6.48 -10.35
C ILE A 195 9.64 -7.58 -9.46
N LYS A 196 10.92 -7.49 -9.10
CA LYS A 196 11.60 -8.48 -8.26
C LYS A 196 11.06 -8.49 -6.83
N ASP A 197 10.89 -7.30 -6.25
CA ASP A 197 10.34 -7.16 -4.91
C ASP A 197 8.89 -7.71 -4.85
N GLU A 198 8.05 -7.46 -5.87
CA GLU A 198 6.70 -8.02 -5.95
C GLU A 198 6.70 -9.55 -6.08
N MET A 199 7.61 -10.13 -6.88
CA MET A 199 7.77 -11.59 -6.95
C MET A 199 8.12 -12.19 -5.59
N GLU A 200 9.07 -11.60 -4.87
CA GLU A 200 9.42 -12.07 -3.52
C GLU A 200 8.27 -11.92 -2.53
N ARG A 201 7.55 -10.80 -2.61
CA ARG A 201 6.38 -10.50 -1.78
C ARG A 201 5.28 -11.54 -1.93
N ARG A 202 5.00 -12.01 -3.15
CA ARG A 202 4.00 -13.08 -3.39
C ARG A 202 4.34 -14.37 -2.66
N LEU A 203 5.61 -14.75 -2.64
CA LEU A 203 6.07 -15.94 -1.90
C LEU A 203 6.00 -15.72 -0.39
N TRP A 204 6.38 -14.53 0.08
CA TRP A 204 6.29 -14.14 1.49
C TRP A 204 4.84 -14.19 2.02
N LEU A 205 3.87 -13.67 1.26
CA LEU A 205 2.45 -13.72 1.63
C LEU A 205 1.96 -15.17 1.82
N CYS A 206 2.45 -16.13 1.03
CA CYS A 206 2.11 -17.54 1.22
C CYS A 206 2.56 -18.05 2.59
N ASP A 207 3.78 -17.72 3.02
CA ASP A 207 4.28 -18.09 4.35
C ASP A 207 3.41 -17.47 5.45
N ARG A 208 2.97 -16.21 5.28
CA ARG A 208 2.07 -15.54 6.23
C ARG A 208 0.74 -16.28 6.37
N TRP A 209 0.11 -16.66 5.27
CA TRP A 209 -1.13 -17.45 5.31
C TRP A 209 -0.95 -18.79 6.03
N PHE A 210 0.13 -19.52 5.72
CA PHE A 210 0.42 -20.79 6.41
C PHE A 210 0.75 -20.62 7.90
N TYR A 211 1.41 -19.53 8.28
CA TYR A 211 1.66 -19.20 9.68
C TYR A 211 0.34 -18.94 10.43
N GLN A 212 -0.58 -18.18 9.83
CA GLN A 212 -1.89 -17.94 10.45
C GLN A 212 -2.73 -19.22 10.59
N LEU A 213 -2.58 -20.17 9.65
CA LEU A 213 -3.17 -21.51 9.78
C LEU A 213 -2.58 -22.27 10.97
N GLN A 214 -1.27 -22.22 11.18
CA GLN A 214 -0.60 -22.84 12.34
C GLN A 214 -1.09 -22.25 13.67
N LEU A 215 -1.33 -20.93 13.70
CA LEU A 215 -1.93 -20.24 14.84
C LEU A 215 -3.42 -20.52 15.02
N LYS A 216 -4.03 -21.36 14.17
CA LYS A 216 -5.48 -21.66 14.14
C LYS A 216 -6.35 -20.41 13.98
N LYS A 217 -5.77 -19.35 13.41
CA LYS A 217 -6.46 -18.09 13.14
C LYS A 217 -7.20 -18.10 11.82
N VAL A 218 -6.99 -19.07 10.93
CA VAL A 218 -7.69 -19.20 9.64
C VAL A 218 -7.91 -20.67 9.30
N GLU A 219 -8.90 -20.95 8.45
CA GLU A 219 -9.17 -22.31 7.99
C GLU A 219 -8.21 -22.76 6.90
N LEU A 220 -8.02 -24.08 6.79
CA LEU A 220 -7.17 -24.69 5.75
C LEU A 220 -7.62 -24.25 4.36
N ARG A 221 -8.90 -24.41 4.02
CA ARG A 221 -9.40 -24.12 2.66
C ARG A 221 -9.17 -22.67 2.24
N LYS A 222 -9.38 -21.72 3.17
CA LYS A 222 -9.07 -20.30 2.92
C LYS A 222 -7.58 -20.10 2.69
N THR A 223 -6.74 -20.66 3.57
CA THR A 223 -5.28 -20.60 3.47
C THR A 223 -4.77 -21.11 2.12
N LEU A 224 -5.29 -22.26 1.66
CA LEU A 224 -4.88 -22.86 0.39
C LEU A 224 -5.28 -22.00 -0.81
N ARG A 225 -6.49 -21.41 -0.79
CA ARG A 225 -6.94 -20.51 -1.85
C ARG A 225 -6.02 -19.30 -1.97
N GLU A 226 -5.79 -18.59 -0.88
CA GLU A 226 -4.98 -17.37 -0.87
C GLU A 226 -3.52 -17.64 -1.24
N ALA A 227 -2.93 -18.73 -0.71
CA ALA A 227 -1.57 -19.12 -1.08
C ALA A 227 -1.46 -19.48 -2.58
N VAL A 228 -2.42 -20.22 -3.13
CA VAL A 228 -2.43 -20.57 -4.56
C VAL A 228 -2.61 -19.33 -5.44
N ASP A 229 -3.45 -18.38 -5.05
CA ASP A 229 -3.66 -17.15 -5.80
C ASP A 229 -2.38 -16.30 -5.83
N HIS A 230 -1.66 -16.18 -4.72
CA HIS A 230 -0.35 -15.53 -4.71
C HIS A 230 0.71 -16.27 -5.54
N MET A 231 0.77 -17.60 -5.46
CA MET A 231 1.69 -18.39 -6.28
C MET A 231 1.39 -18.24 -7.78
N LYS A 232 0.12 -18.14 -8.19
CA LYS A 232 -0.24 -17.90 -9.60
C LYS A 232 0.30 -16.57 -10.11
N VAL A 233 0.20 -15.51 -9.30
CA VAL A 233 0.76 -14.19 -9.65
C VAL A 233 2.28 -14.26 -9.75
N PHE A 234 2.95 -14.94 -8.81
CA PHE A 234 4.40 -15.19 -8.92
C PHE A 234 4.76 -15.89 -10.24
N LEU A 235 3.98 -16.91 -10.62
CA LEU A 235 4.19 -17.63 -11.88
C LEU A 235 3.92 -16.76 -13.11
N ASP A 236 2.93 -15.87 -13.08
CA ASP A 236 2.70 -14.88 -14.14
C ASP A 236 3.91 -13.98 -14.36
N TYR A 237 4.50 -13.48 -13.28
CA TYR A 237 5.71 -12.66 -13.35
C TYR A 237 6.90 -13.47 -13.86
N ARG A 238 7.04 -14.71 -13.41
CA ARG A 238 8.09 -15.62 -13.90
C ARG A 238 7.95 -15.87 -15.40
N GLU A 239 6.74 -16.10 -15.89
CA GLU A 239 6.49 -16.29 -17.32
C GLU A 239 6.78 -15.02 -18.12
N LYS A 240 6.27 -13.87 -17.66
CA LYS A 240 6.46 -12.57 -18.32
C LYS A 240 7.92 -12.13 -18.38
N TYR A 241 8.62 -12.19 -17.24
CA TYR A 241 9.92 -11.54 -17.06
C TYR A 241 11.11 -12.49 -17.21
N TYR A 242 10.90 -13.80 -17.03
CA TYR A 242 11.94 -14.84 -17.17
C TYR A 242 11.66 -15.83 -18.31
N GLY A 243 10.51 -15.73 -19.00
CA GLY A 243 10.20 -16.56 -20.17
C GLY A 243 9.91 -18.03 -19.84
N ILE A 244 9.63 -18.36 -18.56
CA ILE A 244 9.38 -19.73 -18.12
C ILE A 244 7.87 -19.95 -18.02
N SER A 245 7.33 -20.83 -18.86
CA SER A 245 5.88 -21.03 -18.89
C SER A 245 5.29 -21.47 -17.55
N ALA A 246 4.10 -20.98 -17.24
CA ALA A 246 3.41 -21.23 -15.98
C ALA A 246 2.20 -22.17 -16.11
N LYS A 247 1.74 -22.48 -17.32
CA LYS A 247 0.43 -23.13 -17.56
C LYS A 247 0.26 -24.45 -16.81
N SER A 248 1.23 -25.36 -16.92
CA SER A 248 1.19 -26.67 -16.26
C SER A 248 1.26 -26.54 -14.74
N GLU A 249 2.11 -25.65 -14.22
CA GLU A 249 2.25 -25.41 -12.78
C GLU A 249 0.97 -24.84 -12.17
N LYS A 250 0.29 -23.91 -12.84
CA LYS A 250 -1.00 -23.38 -12.40
C LYS A 250 -2.09 -24.46 -12.35
N GLN A 251 -2.11 -25.37 -13.33
CA GLN A 251 -3.04 -26.52 -13.33
C GLN A 251 -2.77 -27.46 -12.16
N VAL A 252 -1.50 -27.75 -11.87
CA VAL A 252 -1.08 -28.58 -10.72
C VAL A 252 -1.51 -27.93 -9.40
N LEU A 253 -1.26 -26.63 -9.22
CA LEU A 253 -1.69 -25.90 -8.01
C LEU A 253 -3.21 -25.92 -7.82
N TRP A 254 -3.98 -25.74 -8.90
CA TRP A 254 -5.43 -25.80 -8.86
C TRP A 254 -5.94 -27.19 -8.44
N LYS A 255 -5.34 -28.26 -8.96
CA LYS A 255 -5.66 -29.63 -8.57
C LYS A 255 -5.42 -29.86 -7.07
N TYR A 256 -4.22 -29.51 -6.58
CA TYR A 256 -3.90 -29.65 -5.15
C TYR A 256 -4.83 -28.83 -4.26
N MET A 257 -5.26 -27.65 -4.70
CA MET A 257 -6.20 -26.81 -3.96
C MET A 257 -7.56 -27.50 -3.81
N ILE A 258 -8.10 -28.08 -4.89
CA ILE A 258 -9.40 -28.79 -4.86
C ILE A 258 -9.34 -30.04 -3.98
N GLU A 259 -8.21 -30.75 -4.02
CA GLU A 259 -7.95 -31.92 -3.17
C GLU A 259 -7.66 -31.56 -1.70
N ASN A 260 -7.63 -30.26 -1.35
CA ASN A 260 -7.19 -29.75 -0.05
C ASN A 260 -5.79 -30.26 0.37
N ASN A 261 -4.92 -30.50 -0.61
CA ASN A 261 -3.59 -31.08 -0.40
C ASN A 261 -2.58 -30.00 0.03
N GLY A 262 -2.66 -29.60 1.31
CA GLY A 262 -1.80 -28.57 1.87
C GLY A 262 -0.31 -28.92 1.85
N THR A 263 0.05 -30.20 1.96
CA THR A 263 1.44 -30.67 1.87
C THR A 263 2.01 -30.42 0.48
N ALA A 264 1.28 -30.78 -0.57
CA ALA A 264 1.74 -30.56 -1.95
C ALA A 264 1.86 -29.07 -2.30
N ILE A 265 0.93 -28.23 -1.82
CA ILE A 265 1.02 -26.76 -2.00
C ILE A 265 2.23 -26.18 -1.27
N LYS A 266 2.52 -26.62 -0.04
CA LYS A 266 3.73 -26.20 0.69
C LYS A 266 5.02 -26.64 -0.01
N ASN A 267 5.05 -27.83 -0.58
CA ASN A 267 6.20 -28.30 -1.38
C ASN A 267 6.41 -27.41 -2.61
N LYS A 268 5.34 -27.04 -3.32
CA LYS A 268 5.44 -26.09 -4.44
C LYS A 268 5.91 -24.71 -4.02
N LEU A 269 5.43 -24.19 -2.89
CA LEU A 269 5.94 -22.94 -2.33
C LEU A 269 7.46 -23.01 -2.07
N LYS A 270 7.95 -24.13 -1.52
CA LYS A 270 9.38 -24.35 -1.28
C LYS A 270 10.17 -24.36 -2.60
N GLU A 271 9.71 -25.10 -3.60
CA GLU A 271 10.32 -25.11 -4.94
C GLU A 271 10.41 -23.70 -5.54
N TYR A 272 9.35 -22.90 -5.43
CA TYR A 272 9.34 -21.52 -5.96
C TYR A 272 10.28 -20.60 -5.20
N LYS A 273 10.41 -20.75 -3.87
CA LYS A 273 11.36 -19.99 -3.05
C LYS A 273 12.81 -20.37 -3.36
N GLU A 274 13.10 -21.65 -3.59
CA GLU A 274 14.41 -22.13 -4.03
C GLU A 274 14.76 -21.61 -5.43
N TRP A 275 13.79 -21.64 -6.34
CA TRP A 275 13.99 -21.05 -7.66
C TRP A 275 14.24 -19.53 -7.55
N TRP A 276 13.44 -18.82 -6.74
CA TRP A 276 13.59 -17.38 -6.58
C TRP A 276 14.95 -17.00 -6.00
N SER A 277 15.43 -17.71 -4.97
CA SER A 277 16.72 -17.42 -4.34
C SER A 277 17.90 -17.55 -5.33
N LEU A 278 17.82 -18.48 -6.28
CA LEU A 278 18.81 -18.70 -7.33
C LEU A 278 18.70 -17.74 -8.52
N ASN A 279 17.56 -17.09 -8.72
CA ASN A 279 17.28 -16.30 -9.93
C ASN A 279 17.02 -14.81 -9.67
N LYS A 280 16.81 -14.37 -8.42
CA LYS A 280 16.54 -12.96 -8.08
C LYS A 280 17.63 -11.98 -8.51
N GLY A 281 18.89 -12.45 -8.57
CA GLY A 281 20.03 -11.64 -9.01
C GLY A 281 20.18 -11.55 -10.54
N LYS A 282 19.46 -12.37 -11.31
CA LYS A 282 19.60 -12.42 -12.77
C LYS A 282 18.84 -11.28 -13.45
N ALA A 283 19.24 -10.97 -14.69
CA ALA A 283 18.52 -10.03 -15.54
C ALA A 283 17.11 -10.54 -15.87
N ILE A 284 16.20 -9.61 -16.17
CA ILE A 284 14.81 -9.86 -16.57
C ILE A 284 14.50 -9.13 -17.88
N ASN A 285 13.46 -9.57 -18.58
CA ASN A 285 12.99 -8.94 -19.82
C ASN A 285 11.90 -7.91 -19.52
N LEU A 286 12.21 -6.62 -19.57
CA LEU A 286 11.25 -5.52 -19.38
C LEU A 286 10.37 -5.27 -20.62
#